data_AF-A0A2H3DZ93-F1
#
_entry.id   AF-A0A2H3DZ93-F1
#
_cell.length_a   1.000
_cell.length_b   1.000
_cell.length_c   1.000
_cell.angle_alpha   90.00
_cell.angle_beta   90.00
_cell.angle_gamma   90.00
#
_symmetry.space_group_name_H-M   'P 1'
#
loop_
_entity.id
_entity.type
_entity.pdbx_description
1 polymer ?
#
loop_
_entity_poly.entity_id
_entity_poly.type
_entity_poly.pdbx_seq_one_letter_code
_entity_poly.pdbx_strand_id
1 'polypeptide(L)'
;MSCFNAGGKSLLITFALPPIRKIIHLPSNESVTPGHFHRITLLILLHIDSWESSITQQVIDFTIGKDSPLSPEEKSSEVKLARNIVICKNCTIFSCSLNPRCRKNKPAYITPRFFPDILGHCCLSLGCDSRAKDDRRTATASVRVPWNTSHLEINDRAREVINALMACIGADPETTTTEDLDDEMEDYQFKCYSYPNKKYVPNGAAPVSTFELYGWRDFIKHILVEHYEDTTLLEDYVKLVHADTFWADDWFILEKVLDDGVFLSPHFMDLPCESYYRGVRRHGLTAVTDNVDIYAREHELLPEQRSARTTEGIGIVPEGHPLRATMEEE
;
A
#
# COMPACT_ATOMS: atom_id res chain seq x y z
N MET A 1 -25.56 23.66 -15.65
CA MET A 1 -25.78 22.27 -15.21
C MET A 1 -26.05 21.41 -16.44
N SER A 2 -25.03 20.78 -16.99
CA SER A 2 -25.18 19.79 -18.07
C SER A 2 -24.25 18.62 -17.77
N CYS A 3 -24.85 17.46 -17.53
CA CYS A 3 -24.16 16.20 -17.32
C CYS A 3 -23.36 15.85 -18.59
N PHE A 4 -22.05 15.66 -18.44
CA PHE A 4 -21.19 15.14 -19.51
C PHE A 4 -21.34 13.62 -19.57
N ASN A 5 -22.05 13.14 -20.58
CA ASN A 5 -22.06 11.73 -20.98
C ASN A 5 -20.71 11.39 -21.63
N ALA A 6 -19.88 10.59 -20.95
CA ALA A 6 -18.57 10.17 -21.42
C ALA A 6 -18.60 8.72 -21.92
N GLY A 7 -18.76 8.55 -23.23
CA GLY A 7 -18.47 7.31 -23.94
C GLY A 7 -17.73 7.63 -25.22
N GLY A 8 -16.42 7.37 -25.28
CA GLY A 8 -15.65 7.33 -26.52
C GLY A 8 -14.76 8.54 -26.90
N LYS A 9 -14.42 9.47 -25.99
CA LYS A 9 -13.64 10.70 -26.33
C LYS A 9 -12.29 10.89 -25.60
N SER A 10 -11.60 9.83 -25.19
CA SER A 10 -10.40 10.00 -24.34
C SER A 10 -9.26 10.82 -25.01
N LEU A 11 -9.01 10.67 -26.31
CA LEU A 11 -7.98 11.44 -27.05
C LEU A 11 -8.44 12.83 -27.53
N LEU A 12 -9.75 13.09 -27.57
CA LEU A 12 -10.31 14.38 -28.02
C LEU A 12 -10.42 15.40 -26.88
N ILE A 13 -10.32 14.96 -25.62
CA ILE A 13 -10.44 15.85 -24.44
C ILE A 13 -9.15 16.67 -24.22
N THR A 14 -7.98 16.14 -24.54
CA THR A 14 -6.71 16.90 -24.48
C THR A 14 -6.71 18.08 -25.46
N PHE A 15 -7.28 17.91 -26.66
CA PHE A 15 -7.49 19.01 -27.61
C PHE A 15 -8.68 19.92 -27.26
N ALA A 16 -9.47 19.60 -26.23
CA ALA A 16 -10.59 20.43 -25.80
C ALA A 16 -10.19 21.51 -24.78
N LEU A 17 -9.02 21.40 -24.15
CA LEU A 17 -8.53 22.40 -23.21
C LEU A 17 -8.02 23.64 -23.99
N PRO A 18 -8.66 24.82 -23.84
CA PRO A 18 -8.27 26.02 -24.59
C PRO A 18 -6.78 26.40 -24.46
N PRO A 19 -6.11 26.20 -23.31
CA PRO A 19 -4.67 26.46 -23.21
C PRO A 19 -3.80 25.52 -24.05
N ILE A 20 -4.14 24.24 -24.17
CA ILE A 20 -3.40 23.29 -25.01
C ILE A 20 -3.52 23.69 -26.48
N ARG A 21 -4.72 24.08 -26.93
CA ARG A 21 -4.92 24.62 -28.29
C ARG A 21 -4.07 25.84 -28.56
N LYS A 22 -3.96 26.76 -27.59
CA LYS A 22 -3.14 27.96 -27.75
C LYS A 22 -1.66 27.64 -27.98
N ILE A 23 -1.12 26.60 -27.35
CA ILE A 23 0.26 26.15 -27.58
C ILE A 23 0.41 25.50 -28.95
N ILE A 24 -0.52 24.61 -29.32
CA ILE A 24 -0.45 23.87 -30.59
C ILE A 24 -0.57 24.81 -31.80
N HIS A 25 -1.30 25.92 -31.64
CA HIS A 25 -1.49 26.93 -32.68
C HIS A 25 -0.51 28.11 -32.60
N LEU A 26 0.58 28.00 -31.82
CA LEU A 26 1.64 29.01 -31.85
C LEU A 26 2.27 29.07 -33.24
N PRO A 27 2.60 30.28 -33.74
CA PRO A 27 3.38 30.45 -34.96
C PRO A 27 4.71 29.68 -34.89
N SER A 28 5.19 29.17 -36.03
CA SER A 28 6.43 28.36 -36.09
C SER A 28 7.70 29.12 -35.69
N ASN A 29 7.63 30.45 -35.62
CA ASN A 29 8.72 31.34 -35.19
C ASN A 29 8.67 31.68 -33.70
N GLU A 30 7.65 31.25 -32.96
CA GLU A 30 7.59 31.44 -31.50
C GLU A 30 8.12 30.20 -30.78
N SER A 31 8.94 30.43 -29.75
CA SER A 31 9.48 29.34 -28.92
C SER A 31 8.51 29.01 -27.77
N VAL A 32 8.28 27.72 -27.54
CA VAL A 32 7.46 27.25 -26.42
C VAL A 32 8.25 27.39 -25.12
N THR A 33 7.91 28.37 -24.30
CA THR A 33 8.46 28.57 -22.95
C THR A 33 7.67 27.81 -21.86
N PRO A 34 8.26 27.57 -20.66
CA PRO A 34 7.55 27.02 -19.50
C PRO A 34 6.29 27.81 -19.10
N GLY A 35 6.28 29.14 -19.34
CA GLY A 35 5.13 30.00 -19.06
C GLY A 35 3.86 29.60 -19.84
N HIS A 36 4.00 29.00 -21.02
CA HIS A 36 2.85 28.49 -21.77
C HIS A 36 2.17 27.31 -21.08
N PHE A 37 2.95 26.47 -20.39
CA PHE A 37 2.43 25.31 -19.67
C PHE A 37 1.86 25.67 -18.30
N HIS A 38 2.23 26.81 -17.71
CA HIS A 38 1.74 27.22 -16.38
C HIS A 38 0.21 27.14 -16.25
N ARG A 39 -0.52 27.65 -17.25
CA ARG A 39 -2.00 27.60 -17.25
C ARG A 39 -2.55 26.19 -17.45
N ILE A 40 -1.82 25.31 -18.14
CA ILE A 40 -2.19 23.90 -18.29
C ILE A 40 -1.98 23.19 -16.95
N THR A 41 -0.84 23.39 -16.29
CA THR A 41 -0.56 22.83 -14.96
C THR A 41 -1.63 23.23 -13.95
N LEU A 42 -2.00 24.51 -13.88
CA LEU A 42 -3.08 24.97 -12.99
C LEU A 42 -4.43 24.28 -13.29
N LEU A 43 -4.78 24.10 -14.57
CA LEU A 43 -6.00 23.38 -14.92
C LEU A 43 -5.93 21.91 -14.56
N ILE A 44 -4.77 21.26 -14.73
CA ILE A 44 -4.58 19.87 -14.33
C ILE A 44 -4.79 19.73 -12.82
N LEU A 45 -4.19 20.61 -12.01
CA LEU A 45 -4.37 20.58 -10.55
C LEU A 45 -5.84 20.78 -10.16
N LEU A 46 -6.53 21.78 -10.72
CA LEU A 46 -7.97 21.98 -10.46
C LEU A 46 -8.82 20.78 -10.87
N HIS A 47 -8.46 20.11 -11.97
CA HIS A 47 -9.13 18.89 -12.40
C HIS A 47 -8.85 17.70 -11.48
N ILE A 48 -7.62 17.57 -10.96
CA ILE A 48 -7.26 16.55 -9.97
C ILE A 48 -8.06 16.79 -8.70
N ASP A 49 -8.05 18.00 -8.13
CA ASP A 49 -8.78 18.32 -6.91
C ASP A 49 -10.29 18.04 -7.06
N SER A 50 -10.87 18.45 -8.19
CA SER A 50 -12.28 18.19 -8.49
C SER A 50 -12.56 16.69 -8.68
N TRP A 51 -11.63 15.94 -9.27
CA TRP A 51 -11.76 14.51 -9.47
C TRP A 51 -11.64 13.77 -8.13
N GLU A 52 -10.62 14.06 -7.33
CA GLU A 52 -10.38 13.52 -5.98
C GLU A 52 -11.57 13.78 -5.06
N SER A 53 -12.10 15.01 -5.07
CA SER A 53 -13.31 15.34 -4.32
C SER A 53 -14.52 14.50 -4.77
N SER A 54 -14.67 14.32 -6.08
CA SER A 54 -15.78 13.54 -6.64
C SER A 54 -15.67 12.04 -6.33
N ILE A 55 -14.48 11.44 -6.38
CA ILE A 55 -14.29 10.02 -6.03
C ILE A 55 -14.42 9.81 -4.51
N THR A 56 -13.91 10.74 -3.70
CA THR A 56 -14.03 10.70 -2.25
C THR A 56 -15.48 10.73 -1.83
N GLN A 57 -16.29 11.61 -2.44
CA GLN A 57 -17.73 11.65 -2.19
C GLN A 57 -18.42 10.34 -2.58
N GLN A 58 -18.02 9.70 -3.68
CA GLN A 58 -18.59 8.40 -4.06
C GLN A 58 -18.21 7.28 -3.08
N VAL A 59 -17.00 7.29 -2.51
CA VAL A 59 -16.60 6.35 -1.45
C VAL A 59 -17.42 6.61 -0.18
N ILE A 60 -17.57 7.88 0.23
CA ILE A 60 -18.40 8.28 1.37
C ILE A 60 -19.83 7.77 1.20
N ASP A 61 -20.44 8.07 0.04
CA ASP A 61 -21.82 7.68 -0.27
C ASP A 61 -21.98 6.15 -0.28
N PHE A 62 -20.96 5.41 -0.70
CA PHE A 62 -20.95 3.95 -0.72
C PHE A 62 -20.80 3.34 0.68
N THR A 63 -19.86 3.84 1.47
CA THR A 63 -19.50 3.27 2.78
C THR A 63 -20.51 3.65 3.86
N ILE A 64 -20.93 4.91 3.90
CA ILE A 64 -21.78 5.47 4.97
C ILE A 64 -23.24 5.57 4.51
N GLY A 65 -23.46 5.68 3.21
CA GLY A 65 -24.78 5.89 2.63
C GLY A 65 -25.04 7.37 2.33
N LYS A 66 -25.56 7.62 1.13
CA LYS A 66 -25.91 8.96 0.65
C LYS A 66 -26.90 9.67 1.58
N ASP A 67 -27.89 8.93 2.08
CA ASP A 67 -28.99 9.44 2.90
C ASP A 67 -28.66 9.45 4.41
N SER A 68 -27.41 9.17 4.79
CA SER A 68 -26.99 9.23 6.19
C SER A 68 -27.22 10.65 6.77
N PRO A 69 -27.72 10.75 8.03
CA PRO A 69 -28.04 12.02 8.68
C PRO A 69 -26.80 12.82 9.10
N LEU A 70 -25.61 12.22 9.01
CA LEU A 70 -24.34 12.86 9.33
C LEU A 70 -24.08 14.08 8.42
N SER A 71 -23.45 15.10 8.98
CA SER A 71 -22.92 16.22 8.22
C SER A 71 -21.83 15.79 7.23
N PRO A 72 -21.54 16.58 6.19
CA PRO A 72 -20.45 16.27 5.25
C PRO A 72 -19.09 16.06 5.94
N GLU A 73 -18.80 16.84 6.98
CA GLU A 73 -17.57 16.76 7.76
C GLU A 73 -17.51 15.46 8.57
N GLU A 74 -18.59 15.11 9.26
CA GLU A 74 -18.69 13.85 10.00
C GLU A 74 -18.55 12.66 9.05
N LYS A 75 -19.18 12.69 7.87
CA LYS A 75 -19.02 11.64 6.86
C LYS A 75 -17.58 11.49 6.38
N SER A 76 -16.88 12.61 6.20
CA SER A 76 -15.48 12.63 5.78
C SER A 76 -14.53 12.09 6.86
N SER A 77 -14.84 12.30 8.13
CA SER A 77 -14.09 11.70 9.24
C SER A 77 -14.42 10.21 9.38
N GLU A 78 -15.71 9.87 9.35
CA GLU A 78 -16.20 8.50 9.52
C GLU A 78 -15.61 7.56 8.46
N VAL A 79 -15.55 7.98 7.19
CA VAL A 79 -15.02 7.11 6.11
C VAL A 79 -13.55 6.73 6.30
N LYS A 80 -12.80 7.50 7.09
CA LYS A 80 -11.38 7.25 7.40
C LYS A 80 -11.16 6.28 8.55
N LEU A 81 -12.20 5.94 9.31
CA LEU A 81 -12.10 4.97 10.40
C LEU A 81 -11.61 3.62 9.88
N ALA A 82 -10.69 2.98 10.61
CA ALA A 82 -10.09 1.72 10.19
C ALA A 82 -11.13 0.61 9.99
N ARG A 83 -12.19 0.62 10.81
CA ARG A 83 -13.33 -0.32 10.68
C ARG A 83 -14.07 -0.26 9.35
N ASN A 84 -13.91 0.82 8.58
CA ASN A 84 -14.56 1.01 7.28
C ASN A 84 -13.79 0.35 6.14
N ILE A 85 -13.50 -0.94 6.36
CA ILE A 85 -12.85 -1.82 5.42
C ILE A 85 -13.84 -2.26 4.32
N VAL A 86 -13.35 -2.23 3.08
CA VAL A 86 -14.09 -2.70 1.91
C VAL A 86 -13.24 -3.70 1.13
N ILE A 87 -13.89 -4.52 0.32
CA ILE A 87 -13.20 -5.45 -0.57
C ILE A 87 -13.60 -5.19 -2.02
N CYS A 88 -12.71 -5.52 -2.95
CA CYS A 88 -13.04 -5.54 -4.37
C CYS A 88 -13.46 -6.95 -4.78
N LYS A 89 -14.66 -7.08 -5.36
CA LYS A 89 -15.22 -8.34 -5.87
C LYS A 89 -14.36 -8.98 -6.95
N ASN A 90 -13.69 -8.17 -7.78
CA ASN A 90 -12.83 -8.69 -8.84
C ASN A 90 -11.47 -9.16 -8.31
N CYS A 91 -10.97 -8.53 -7.26
CA CYS A 91 -9.71 -8.90 -6.62
C CYS A 91 -9.90 -9.88 -5.45
N THR A 92 -11.13 -10.33 -5.18
CA THR A 92 -11.40 -11.35 -4.16
C THR A 92 -11.79 -12.64 -4.87
N ILE A 93 -11.00 -13.69 -4.65
CA ILE A 93 -11.21 -15.00 -5.26
C ILE A 93 -11.66 -15.95 -4.17
N PHE A 94 -12.87 -16.51 -4.32
CA PHE A 94 -13.37 -17.54 -3.42
C PHE A 94 -12.90 -18.94 -3.85
N SER A 95 -12.62 -19.80 -2.88
CA SER A 95 -12.17 -21.19 -3.12
C SER A 95 -13.16 -21.98 -3.97
N CYS A 96 -14.46 -21.71 -3.82
CA CYS A 96 -15.51 -22.33 -4.61
C CYS A 96 -15.44 -21.95 -6.11
N SER A 97 -14.96 -20.75 -6.43
CA SER A 97 -14.75 -20.29 -7.81
C SER A 97 -13.57 -20.99 -8.48
N LEU A 98 -12.53 -21.35 -7.73
CA LEU A 98 -11.37 -22.10 -8.23
C LEU A 98 -11.64 -23.59 -8.32
N ASN A 99 -12.37 -24.15 -7.36
CA ASN A 99 -12.74 -25.55 -7.33
C ASN A 99 -14.22 -25.68 -6.93
N PRO A 100 -15.13 -25.91 -7.89
CA PRO A 100 -16.56 -26.05 -7.62
C PRO A 100 -16.92 -27.22 -6.69
N ARG A 101 -15.99 -28.16 -6.47
CA ARG A 101 -16.18 -29.28 -5.53
C ARG A 101 -15.86 -28.88 -4.09
N CYS A 102 -15.19 -27.75 -3.87
CA CYS A 102 -14.94 -27.22 -2.53
C CYS A 102 -16.26 -26.76 -1.93
N ARG A 103 -16.67 -27.39 -0.81
CA ARG A 103 -17.90 -27.03 -0.10
C ARG A 103 -17.74 -25.78 0.77
N LYS A 104 -16.49 -25.39 1.06
CA LYS A 104 -16.17 -24.22 1.87
C LYS A 104 -16.13 -22.97 1.01
N ASN A 105 -16.89 -21.96 1.38
CA ASN A 105 -16.89 -20.67 0.70
C ASN A 105 -15.83 -19.72 1.30
N LYS A 106 -14.63 -20.26 1.56
CA LYS A 106 -13.48 -19.53 2.11
C LYS A 106 -12.81 -18.74 0.98
N PRO A 107 -12.47 -17.45 1.17
CA PRO A 107 -11.66 -16.72 0.19
C PRO A 107 -10.29 -17.39 0.05
N ALA A 108 -9.92 -17.75 -1.19
CA ALA A 108 -8.56 -18.16 -1.52
C ALA A 108 -7.62 -16.95 -1.59
N TYR A 109 -8.17 -15.79 -1.97
CA TYR A 109 -7.46 -14.53 -2.01
C TYR A 109 -8.45 -13.40 -1.72
N ILE A 110 -8.08 -12.49 -0.83
CA ILE A 110 -8.86 -11.30 -0.48
C ILE A 110 -7.87 -10.15 -0.30
N THR A 111 -8.22 -8.97 -0.81
CA THR A 111 -7.44 -7.76 -0.55
C THR A 111 -8.34 -6.76 0.13
N PRO A 112 -8.28 -6.65 1.47
CA PRO A 112 -8.94 -5.56 2.16
C PRO A 112 -8.41 -4.22 1.67
N ARG A 113 -9.30 -3.23 1.57
CA ARG A 113 -8.98 -1.87 1.15
C ARG A 113 -9.49 -0.91 2.22
N PHE A 114 -8.65 0.07 2.51
CA PHE A 114 -8.91 1.12 3.47
C PHE A 114 -8.92 2.47 2.75
N PHE A 115 -9.36 3.52 3.44
CA PHE A 115 -9.15 4.87 2.96
C PHE A 115 -7.70 5.29 3.27
N PRO A 116 -6.97 5.99 2.37
CA PRO A 116 -7.36 6.40 1.02
C PRO A 116 -7.06 5.38 -0.09
N ASP A 117 -6.46 4.22 0.21
CA ASP A 117 -6.01 3.21 -0.78
C ASP A 117 -7.09 2.81 -1.79
N ILE A 118 -8.35 2.79 -1.35
CA ILE A 118 -9.51 2.50 -2.18
C ILE A 118 -9.62 3.44 -3.40
N LEU A 119 -9.20 4.71 -3.26
CA LEU A 119 -9.32 5.73 -4.30
C LEU A 119 -8.51 5.37 -5.56
N GLY A 120 -7.33 4.78 -5.36
CA GLY A 120 -6.42 4.37 -6.43
C GLY A 120 -6.70 2.98 -7.02
N HIS A 121 -7.75 2.27 -6.57
CA HIS A 121 -7.93 0.88 -6.96
C HIS A 121 -8.33 0.72 -8.44
N CYS A 122 -7.49 0.03 -9.23
CA CYS A 122 -7.64 -0.10 -10.67
C CYS A 122 -9.00 -0.64 -11.13
N CYS A 123 -9.60 -1.59 -10.40
CA CYS A 123 -10.90 -2.15 -10.80
C CYS A 123 -12.04 -1.12 -10.76
N LEU A 124 -11.87 0.02 -10.08
CA LEU A 124 -12.90 1.07 -10.02
C LEU A 124 -12.90 1.95 -11.26
N SER A 125 -11.81 1.93 -12.03
CA SER A 125 -11.65 2.68 -13.29
C SER A 125 -11.52 1.79 -14.52
N LEU A 126 -11.72 0.47 -14.37
CA LEU A 126 -11.65 -0.51 -15.45
C LEU A 126 -13.01 -1.20 -15.63
N GLY A 127 -13.50 -1.22 -16.87
CA GLY A 127 -14.73 -1.90 -17.26
C GLY A 127 -14.50 -2.93 -18.37
N CYS A 128 -15.52 -3.75 -18.63
CA CYS A 128 -15.50 -4.70 -19.75
C CYS A 128 -16.23 -4.11 -20.96
N ASP A 129 -15.55 -4.05 -22.12
CA ASP A 129 -16.24 -3.69 -23.36
C ASP A 129 -17.06 -4.87 -23.90
N SER A 130 -18.35 -4.87 -23.58
CA SER A 130 -19.29 -5.88 -24.09
C SER A 130 -19.53 -5.82 -25.60
N ARG A 131 -19.12 -4.73 -26.28
CA ARG A 131 -19.27 -4.56 -27.73
C ARG A 131 -18.11 -5.16 -28.53
N ALA A 132 -16.99 -5.47 -27.87
CA ALA A 132 -15.86 -6.19 -28.46
C ALA A 132 -16.09 -7.72 -28.57
N LYS A 133 -17.35 -8.15 -28.72
CA LYS A 133 -17.69 -9.54 -29.04
C LYS A 133 -17.44 -9.79 -30.52
N ASP A 134 -16.17 -9.87 -30.90
CA ASP A 134 -15.80 -10.57 -32.12
C ASP A 134 -15.72 -12.07 -31.80
N ASP A 135 -16.28 -12.91 -32.68
CA ASP A 135 -16.73 -14.29 -32.41
C ASP A 135 -15.58 -15.32 -32.19
N ARG A 136 -14.36 -14.85 -31.95
CA ARG A 136 -13.17 -15.66 -31.67
C ARG A 136 -12.52 -15.19 -30.37
N ARG A 137 -12.86 -15.89 -29.26
CA ARG A 137 -12.21 -15.91 -27.92
C ARG A 137 -10.75 -15.39 -27.94
N THR A 138 -10.27 -14.57 -26.98
CA THR A 138 -9.96 -15.02 -25.60
C THR A 138 -9.67 -13.90 -24.57
N ALA A 139 -9.81 -12.61 -24.87
CA ALA A 139 -9.58 -11.57 -23.86
C ALA A 139 -10.62 -10.46 -23.99
N THR A 140 -11.50 -10.32 -22.99
CA THR A 140 -12.29 -9.10 -22.83
C THR A 140 -11.31 -7.94 -22.72
N ALA A 141 -11.28 -7.08 -23.74
CA ALA A 141 -10.47 -5.88 -23.68
C ALA A 141 -10.97 -5.03 -22.50
N SER A 142 -10.09 -4.85 -21.52
CA SER A 142 -10.36 -3.94 -20.40
C SER A 142 -10.31 -2.51 -20.92
N VAL A 143 -11.41 -1.77 -20.72
CA VAL A 143 -11.52 -0.36 -21.13
C VAL A 143 -11.56 0.52 -19.90
N ARG A 144 -10.90 1.69 -19.98
CA ARG A 144 -11.02 2.68 -18.91
C ARG A 144 -12.43 3.24 -18.88
N VAL A 145 -13.05 3.22 -17.71
CA VAL A 145 -14.38 3.78 -17.44
C VAL A 145 -14.28 4.87 -16.38
N PRO A 146 -15.27 5.76 -16.26
CA PRO A 146 -15.35 6.64 -15.10
C PRO A 146 -15.27 5.84 -13.80
N TRP A 147 -14.55 6.38 -12.82
CA TRP A 147 -14.42 5.78 -11.50
C TRP A 147 -15.82 5.49 -10.91
N ASN A 148 -16.04 4.29 -10.40
CA ASN A 148 -17.32 3.89 -9.80
C ASN A 148 -17.14 2.79 -8.75
N THR A 149 -18.19 2.57 -7.94
CA THR A 149 -18.19 1.63 -6.81
C THR A 149 -18.75 0.25 -7.13
N SER A 150 -19.01 -0.08 -8.39
CA SER A 150 -19.72 -1.32 -8.78
C SER A 150 -19.02 -2.61 -8.33
N HIS A 151 -17.68 -2.56 -8.22
CA HIS A 151 -16.85 -3.67 -7.80
C HIS A 151 -16.54 -3.67 -6.29
N LEU A 152 -17.00 -2.69 -5.53
CA LEU A 152 -16.80 -2.64 -4.09
C LEU A 152 -17.87 -3.44 -3.35
N GLU A 153 -17.50 -3.95 -2.18
CA GLU A 153 -18.36 -4.64 -1.24
C GLU A 153 -17.95 -4.31 0.19
N ILE A 154 -18.93 -3.99 1.03
CA ILE A 154 -18.73 -3.91 2.48
C ILE A 154 -18.66 -5.34 3.00
N ASN A 155 -17.58 -5.69 3.70
CA ASN A 155 -17.38 -7.02 4.23
C ASN A 155 -17.48 -7.00 5.76
N ASP A 156 -18.63 -7.44 6.29
CA ASP A 156 -18.88 -7.41 7.73
C ASP A 156 -17.90 -8.28 8.52
N ARG A 157 -17.45 -9.41 7.94
CA ARG A 157 -16.43 -10.25 8.58
C ARG A 157 -15.08 -9.54 8.70
N ALA A 158 -14.67 -8.80 7.68
CA ALA A 158 -13.48 -7.96 7.73
C ALA A 158 -13.59 -6.87 8.78
N ARG A 159 -14.77 -6.26 8.91
CA ARG A 159 -15.07 -5.30 9.99
C ARG A 159 -14.97 -5.94 11.37
N GLU A 160 -15.51 -7.14 11.57
CA GLU A 160 -15.36 -7.89 12.83
C GLU A 160 -13.89 -8.16 13.16
N VAL A 161 -13.10 -8.63 12.18
CA VAL A 161 -11.68 -8.95 12.38
C VAL A 161 -10.89 -7.71 12.78
N ILE A 162 -11.09 -6.57 12.11
CA ILE A 162 -10.35 -5.36 12.49
C ILE A 162 -10.82 -4.77 13.81
N ASN A 163 -12.11 -4.87 14.14
CA ASN A 163 -12.60 -4.47 15.46
C ASN A 163 -11.97 -5.33 16.57
N ALA A 164 -11.84 -6.64 16.34
CA ALA A 164 -11.14 -7.52 17.27
C ALA A 164 -9.64 -7.16 17.37
N LEU A 165 -8.99 -6.85 16.25
CA LEU A 165 -7.59 -6.41 16.25
C LEU A 165 -7.41 -5.13 17.06
N MET A 166 -8.26 -4.11 16.83
CA MET A 166 -8.25 -2.86 17.60
C MET A 166 -8.47 -3.12 19.09
N ALA A 167 -9.40 -3.99 19.45
CA ALA A 167 -9.59 -4.39 20.85
C ALA A 167 -8.33 -5.03 21.45
N CYS A 168 -7.60 -5.89 20.70
CA CYS A 168 -6.35 -6.49 21.17
C CYS A 168 -5.24 -5.47 21.47
N ILE A 169 -5.18 -4.37 20.72
CA ILE A 169 -4.19 -3.30 20.92
C ILE A 169 -4.71 -2.18 21.84
N GLY A 170 -5.95 -2.25 22.30
CA GLY A 170 -6.57 -1.24 23.15
C GLY A 170 -7.07 0.02 22.42
N ALA A 171 -7.21 -0.04 21.09
CA ALA A 171 -7.74 1.05 20.27
C ALA A 171 -9.28 1.02 20.18
N ASP A 172 -9.89 2.20 20.01
CA ASP A 172 -11.35 2.35 19.91
C ASP A 172 -11.82 2.36 18.44
N PRO A 173 -12.60 1.35 17.99
CA PRO A 173 -13.10 1.29 16.61
C PRO A 173 -13.94 2.49 16.16
N GLU A 174 -14.53 3.25 17.10
CA GLU A 174 -15.36 4.42 16.78
C GLU A 174 -14.53 5.67 16.46
N THR A 175 -13.25 5.69 16.84
CA THR A 175 -12.39 6.88 16.68
C THR A 175 -11.11 6.62 15.91
N THR A 176 -10.60 5.40 15.94
CA THR A 176 -9.31 5.05 15.34
C THR A 176 -9.39 5.03 13.82
N THR A 177 -8.62 5.90 13.18
CA THR A 177 -8.48 5.95 11.73
C THR A 177 -7.46 4.94 11.22
N THR A 178 -7.47 4.72 9.91
CA THR A 178 -6.44 3.90 9.26
C THR A 178 -5.04 4.49 9.43
N GLU A 179 -4.91 5.82 9.39
CA GLU A 179 -3.63 6.53 9.57
C GLU A 179 -3.12 6.35 11.01
N ASP A 180 -4.00 6.47 12.01
CA ASP A 180 -3.63 6.22 13.40
C ASP A 180 -3.07 4.80 13.59
N LEU A 181 -3.66 3.78 12.94
CA LEU A 181 -3.12 2.41 13.00
C LEU A 181 -1.79 2.25 12.25
N ASP A 182 -1.61 2.91 11.11
CA ASP A 182 -0.34 2.86 10.39
C ASP A 182 0.79 3.46 11.24
N ASP A 183 0.53 4.59 11.91
CA ASP A 183 1.49 5.27 12.79
C ASP A 183 1.74 4.48 14.09
N GLU A 184 0.68 4.06 14.80
CA GLU A 184 0.83 3.36 16.09
C GLU A 184 1.46 1.97 15.95
N MET A 185 1.26 1.31 14.81
CA MET A 185 1.71 -0.07 14.58
C MET A 185 3.01 -0.14 13.75
N GLU A 186 3.69 0.97 13.48
CA GLU A 186 4.93 1.00 12.70
C GLU A 186 6.00 0.07 13.31
N ASP A 187 6.14 0.09 14.64
CA ASP A 187 7.11 -0.73 15.38
C ASP A 187 6.57 -2.10 15.82
N TYR A 188 5.37 -2.47 15.39
CA TYR A 188 4.72 -3.71 15.84
C TYR A 188 4.45 -4.67 14.69
N GLN A 189 4.62 -5.97 14.98
CA GLN A 189 4.30 -7.05 14.07
C GLN A 189 3.40 -8.07 14.76
N PHE A 190 2.53 -8.69 13.97
CA PHE A 190 1.59 -9.70 14.42
C PHE A 190 2.09 -11.08 14.05
N LYS A 191 2.01 -12.01 15.01
CA LYS A 191 2.24 -13.44 14.82
C LYS A 191 0.92 -14.20 14.98
N CYS A 192 0.63 -15.10 14.05
CA CYS A 192 -0.46 -16.07 14.17
C CYS A 192 0.04 -17.39 14.77
N TYR A 193 -0.58 -17.87 15.86
CA TYR A 193 -0.27 -19.16 16.49
C TYR A 193 -1.13 -20.33 16.01
N SER A 194 -2.28 -20.03 15.41
CA SER A 194 -3.13 -21.06 14.82
C SER A 194 -2.47 -21.71 13.60
N TYR A 195 -1.55 -20.99 12.96
CA TYR A 195 -0.77 -21.53 11.85
C TYR A 195 0.44 -22.32 12.37
N PRO A 196 0.57 -23.63 12.05
CA PRO A 196 1.70 -24.42 12.51
C PRO A 196 3.00 -23.86 11.94
N ASN A 197 4.02 -23.73 12.80
CA ASN A 197 5.34 -23.32 12.36
C ASN A 197 5.81 -24.22 11.21
N LYS A 198 6.30 -23.59 10.14
CA LYS A 198 6.86 -24.34 9.02
C LYS A 198 8.19 -24.95 9.47
N LYS A 199 8.38 -26.23 9.21
CA LYS A 199 9.68 -26.88 9.44
C LYS A 199 10.51 -26.70 8.18
N TYR A 200 11.45 -25.77 8.22
CA TYR A 200 12.43 -25.62 7.17
C TYR A 200 13.61 -26.55 7.45
N VAL A 201 14.01 -27.35 6.46
CA VAL A 201 15.20 -28.20 6.54
C VAL A 201 16.22 -27.64 5.56
N PRO A 202 17.17 -26.79 6.00
CA PRO A 202 18.28 -26.40 5.16
C PRO A 202 19.09 -27.66 4.82
N ASN A 203 19.53 -27.80 3.57
CA ASN A 203 20.26 -28.96 3.03
C ASN A 203 21.14 -29.72 4.04
N GLY A 204 20.59 -30.75 4.69
CA GLY A 204 21.32 -31.63 5.62
C GLY A 204 21.42 -31.17 7.08
N ALA A 205 20.85 -30.02 7.45
CA ALA A 205 20.80 -29.51 8.82
C ALA A 205 19.57 -30.01 9.60
N ALA A 206 19.59 -29.83 10.92
CA ALA A 206 18.42 -30.09 11.75
C ALA A 206 17.25 -29.17 11.34
N PRO A 207 15.98 -29.65 11.40
CA PRO A 207 14.82 -28.83 11.06
C PRO A 207 14.76 -27.59 11.96
N VAL A 208 14.64 -26.42 11.34
CA VAL A 208 14.40 -25.15 12.03
C VAL A 208 12.93 -24.82 11.91
N SER A 209 12.33 -24.43 13.03
CA SER A 209 10.95 -23.96 13.09
C SER A 209 10.92 -22.50 12.67
N THR A 210 10.30 -22.18 11.54
CA THR A 210 10.07 -20.79 11.11
C THR A 210 8.63 -20.37 11.38
N PHE A 211 8.44 -19.08 11.62
CA PHE A 211 7.12 -18.45 11.74
C PHE A 211 7.10 -17.16 10.92
N GLU A 212 5.89 -16.77 10.52
CA GLU A 212 5.66 -15.55 9.74
C GLU A 212 5.23 -14.42 10.68
N LEU A 213 5.66 -13.21 10.32
CA LEU A 213 5.27 -11.97 10.98
C LEU A 213 4.62 -11.06 9.94
N TYR A 214 3.59 -10.36 10.37
CA TYR A 214 2.76 -9.54 9.50
C TYR A 214 2.64 -8.13 10.07
N GLY A 215 2.69 -7.12 9.20
CA GLY A 215 2.12 -5.81 9.56
C GLY A 215 0.61 -5.94 9.74
N TRP A 216 -0.04 -4.98 10.41
CA TRP A 216 -1.46 -5.10 10.78
C TRP A 216 -2.39 -5.35 9.56
N ARG A 217 -2.11 -4.70 8.42
CA ARG A 217 -2.87 -4.88 7.15
C ARG A 217 -2.72 -6.29 6.58
N ASP A 218 -1.49 -6.79 6.52
CA ASP A 218 -1.21 -8.15 6.05
C ASP A 218 -1.75 -9.20 7.02
N PHE A 219 -1.76 -8.88 8.32
CA PHE A 219 -2.35 -9.74 9.32
C PHE A 219 -3.86 -9.87 9.14
N ILE A 220 -4.58 -8.78 8.91
CA ILE A 220 -6.02 -8.83 8.58
C ILE A 220 -6.26 -9.67 7.33
N LYS A 221 -5.45 -9.48 6.29
CA LYS A 221 -5.51 -10.32 5.07
C LYS A 221 -5.28 -11.80 5.42
N HIS A 222 -4.26 -12.11 6.22
CA HIS A 222 -3.99 -13.47 6.68
C HIS A 222 -5.17 -14.06 7.45
N ILE A 223 -5.78 -13.34 8.38
CA ILE A 223 -6.96 -13.82 9.13
C ILE A 223 -8.15 -14.03 8.19
N LEU A 224 -8.42 -13.10 7.28
CA LEU A 224 -9.53 -13.23 6.35
C LEU A 224 -9.34 -14.36 5.34
N VAL A 225 -8.10 -14.64 4.94
CA VAL A 225 -7.81 -15.80 4.10
C VAL A 225 -7.88 -17.04 4.97
N GLU A 226 -7.03 -17.19 5.99
CA GLU A 226 -6.79 -18.47 6.65
C GLU A 226 -7.81 -18.87 7.72
N HIS A 227 -8.37 -17.89 8.41
CA HIS A 227 -9.25 -18.05 9.58
C HIS A 227 -10.67 -17.55 9.32
N TYR A 228 -11.09 -17.51 8.04
CA TYR A 228 -12.39 -16.95 7.63
C TYR A 228 -13.59 -17.57 8.36
N GLU A 229 -13.61 -18.91 8.49
CA GLU A 229 -14.68 -19.69 9.12
C GLU A 229 -14.45 -19.92 10.62
N ASP A 230 -13.33 -19.45 11.18
CA ASP A 230 -12.96 -19.74 12.56
C ASP A 230 -13.76 -18.86 13.52
N THR A 231 -14.39 -19.50 14.51
CA THR A 231 -15.17 -18.83 15.55
C THR A 231 -14.35 -18.53 16.80
N THR A 232 -13.08 -18.93 16.81
CA THR A 232 -12.14 -18.68 17.91
C THR A 232 -11.90 -17.18 18.05
N LEU A 233 -11.72 -16.70 19.28
CA LEU A 233 -11.41 -15.30 19.52
C LEU A 233 -10.01 -14.98 19.00
N LEU A 234 -9.83 -13.81 18.40
CA LEU A 234 -8.54 -13.40 17.81
C LEU A 234 -7.41 -13.45 18.85
N GLU A 235 -7.72 -13.06 20.09
CA GLU A 235 -6.83 -13.07 21.26
C GLU A 235 -6.19 -14.44 21.54
N ASP A 236 -6.87 -15.55 21.20
CA ASP A 236 -6.39 -16.89 21.49
C ASP A 236 -5.21 -17.30 20.59
N TYR A 237 -5.03 -16.63 19.46
CA TYR A 237 -4.02 -17.01 18.47
C TYR A 237 -3.24 -15.84 17.86
N VAL A 238 -3.45 -14.61 18.32
CA VAL A 238 -2.62 -13.46 17.95
C VAL A 238 -1.58 -13.18 19.03
N LYS A 239 -0.37 -12.85 18.62
CA LYS A 239 0.59 -12.16 19.49
C LYS A 239 1.15 -10.94 18.79
N LEU A 240 1.05 -9.82 19.48
CA LEU A 240 1.75 -8.61 19.14
C LEU A 240 3.22 -8.75 19.56
N VAL A 241 4.13 -8.41 18.65
CA VAL A 241 5.57 -8.44 18.89
C VAL A 241 6.16 -7.10 18.51
N HIS A 242 6.88 -6.48 19.44
CA HIS A 242 7.57 -5.22 19.22
C HIS A 242 8.86 -5.47 18.45
N ALA A 243 9.19 -4.62 17.48
CA ALA A 243 10.37 -4.72 16.61
C ALA A 243 11.65 -4.86 17.44
N ASP A 244 11.86 -3.99 18.44
CA ASP A 244 13.00 -4.02 19.36
C ASP A 244 13.20 -5.35 20.11
N THR A 245 12.16 -6.13 20.34
CA THR A 245 12.28 -7.40 21.06
C THR A 245 13.01 -8.47 20.22
N PHE A 246 13.03 -8.33 18.90
CA PHE A 246 13.71 -9.28 18.00
C PHE A 246 15.23 -9.11 17.96
N TRP A 247 15.74 -7.94 18.30
CA TRP A 247 17.16 -7.61 18.09
C TRP A 247 18.09 -8.14 19.19
N ALA A 248 17.53 -8.66 20.29
CA ALA A 248 18.32 -9.05 21.45
C ALA A 248 18.94 -10.45 21.33
N ASP A 249 18.20 -11.49 20.89
CA ASP A 249 18.72 -12.88 20.95
C ASP A 249 18.15 -13.87 19.89
N ASP A 250 17.13 -13.50 19.10
CA ASP A 250 16.38 -14.42 18.25
C ASP A 250 16.65 -14.21 16.74
N TRP A 251 17.84 -14.64 16.29
CA TRP A 251 18.21 -14.67 14.87
C TRP A 251 17.51 -15.84 14.14
N PHE A 252 16.18 -15.79 14.02
CA PHE A 252 15.46 -16.67 13.11
C PHE A 252 15.31 -15.99 11.74
N ILE A 253 15.48 -16.77 10.68
CA ILE A 253 15.28 -16.33 9.29
C ILE A 253 13.82 -15.85 9.17
N LEU A 254 13.61 -14.53 9.14
CA LEU A 254 12.33 -13.94 8.78
C LEU A 254 12.09 -14.22 7.29
N GLU A 255 11.01 -14.94 6.99
CA GLU A 255 10.43 -14.95 5.65
C GLU A 255 9.30 -13.90 5.67
N LYS A 256 9.61 -12.68 5.21
CA LYS A 256 8.55 -11.68 4.94
C LYS A 256 7.83 -12.15 3.69
N VAL A 257 6.52 -12.37 3.77
CA VAL A 257 5.70 -12.76 2.62
C VAL A 257 5.58 -11.55 1.68
N LEU A 258 6.52 -11.45 0.74
CA LEU A 258 6.31 -10.73 -0.51
C LEU A 258 5.86 -11.76 -1.55
N ASP A 259 4.96 -11.38 -2.45
CA ASP A 259 4.26 -12.25 -3.42
C ASP A 259 5.17 -13.08 -4.38
N ASP A 260 6.50 -13.11 -4.20
CA ASP A 260 7.47 -13.80 -5.08
C ASP A 260 8.62 -14.54 -4.35
N GLY A 261 8.51 -14.86 -3.05
CA GLY A 261 9.44 -15.81 -2.39
C GLY A 261 10.89 -15.34 -2.24
N VAL A 262 11.10 -14.07 -1.88
CA VAL A 262 12.42 -13.50 -1.59
C VAL A 262 12.67 -13.50 -0.08
N PHE A 263 13.76 -14.12 0.36
CA PHE A 263 14.27 -14.02 1.73
C PHE A 263 14.87 -12.63 1.96
N LEU A 264 14.36 -11.88 2.93
CA LEU A 264 14.95 -10.61 3.34
C LEU A 264 15.16 -10.61 4.85
N SER A 265 16.39 -10.30 5.24
CA SER A 265 16.74 -9.81 6.58
C SER A 265 15.90 -8.55 6.87
N PRO A 266 15.44 -8.34 8.12
CA PRO A 266 14.63 -7.18 8.47
C PRO A 266 15.44 -5.89 8.26
N HIS A 267 15.23 -5.24 7.13
CA HIS A 267 15.59 -3.84 6.93
C HIS A 267 14.34 -3.09 6.44
N PHE A 268 14.16 -1.91 7.02
CA PHE A 268 13.13 -0.90 6.74
C PHE A 268 12.74 -0.82 5.26
N MET A 269 11.44 -0.92 4.99
CA MET A 269 10.86 -0.60 3.69
C MET A 269 9.62 0.24 3.93
N ASP A 270 9.81 1.56 4.09
CA ASP A 270 8.79 2.59 3.80
C ASP A 270 9.40 3.88 3.22
N LEU A 271 10.52 3.78 2.49
CA LEU A 271 11.02 4.84 1.61
C LEU A 271 11.34 4.29 0.21
N PRO A 272 11.26 5.12 -0.85
CA PRO A 272 11.30 4.68 -2.24
C PRO A 272 12.72 4.28 -2.67
N CYS A 273 13.15 3.07 -2.28
CA CYS A 273 14.50 2.55 -2.52
C CYS A 273 14.52 1.37 -3.50
N GLU A 274 13.45 1.14 -4.27
CA GLU A 274 13.40 0.09 -5.31
C GLU A 274 14.48 0.22 -6.41
N SER A 275 15.16 1.37 -6.53
CA SER A 275 16.17 1.59 -7.56
C SER A 275 17.55 1.01 -7.23
N TYR A 276 17.87 0.75 -5.95
CA TYR A 276 19.23 0.33 -5.56
C TYR A 276 19.49 -1.18 -5.76
N TYR A 277 18.47 -2.02 -5.63
CA TYR A 277 18.64 -3.49 -5.61
C TYR A 277 18.67 -4.16 -6.98
N ARG A 278 18.49 -3.43 -8.09
CA ARG A 278 18.62 -4.01 -9.44
C ARG A 278 20.04 -4.45 -9.80
N GLY A 279 21.06 -4.06 -9.03
CA GLY A 279 22.46 -4.38 -9.29
C GLY A 279 23.01 -5.65 -8.62
N VAL A 280 22.40 -6.15 -7.54
CA VAL A 280 23.02 -7.19 -6.69
C VAL A 280 22.43 -8.57 -7.00
N ARG A 281 22.62 -9.04 -8.24
CA ARG A 281 22.22 -10.40 -8.65
C ARG A 281 23.34 -11.45 -8.54
N ARG A 282 24.54 -11.12 -8.00
CA ARG A 282 25.72 -12.00 -8.22
C ARG A 282 26.77 -12.19 -7.12
N HIS A 283 26.57 -11.75 -5.88
CA HIS A 283 27.59 -12.00 -4.85
C HIS A 283 27.03 -12.74 -3.63
N GLY A 284 27.68 -13.86 -3.31
CA GLY A 284 27.31 -14.78 -2.23
C GLY A 284 27.59 -14.24 -0.83
N LEU A 285 27.31 -15.09 0.16
CA LEU A 285 27.26 -14.83 1.62
C LEU A 285 28.32 -13.88 2.20
N THR A 286 29.50 -13.76 1.60
CA THR A 286 30.60 -12.91 2.08
C THR A 286 30.25 -11.41 2.11
N ALA A 287 29.35 -10.94 1.24
CA ALA A 287 28.93 -9.53 1.24
C ALA A 287 28.00 -9.17 2.43
N VAL A 288 27.42 -10.16 3.11
CA VAL A 288 26.53 -9.94 4.25
C VAL A 288 27.34 -9.67 5.52
N THR A 289 28.47 -10.35 5.71
CA THR A 289 29.34 -10.17 6.89
C THR A 289 30.04 -8.81 6.93
N ASP A 290 30.48 -8.28 5.78
CA ASP A 290 31.17 -6.99 5.72
C ASP A 290 30.23 -5.80 6.04
N ASN A 291 28.93 -5.95 5.74
CA ASN A 291 27.93 -4.94 6.10
C ASN A 291 27.64 -4.94 7.61
N VAL A 292 27.69 -6.09 8.28
CA VAL A 292 27.47 -6.21 9.73
C VAL A 292 28.56 -5.46 10.53
N ASP A 293 29.82 -5.53 10.10
CA ASP A 293 30.96 -4.84 10.74
C ASP A 293 30.96 -3.31 10.51
N ILE A 294 30.26 -2.84 9.48
CA ILE A 294 30.06 -1.41 9.23
C ILE A 294 28.97 -0.89 10.18
N TYR A 295 27.87 -1.62 10.35
CA TYR A 295 26.76 -1.23 11.22
C TYR A 295 27.07 -1.32 12.71
N ALA A 296 27.88 -2.30 13.15
CA ALA A 296 28.33 -2.38 14.54
C ALA A 296 29.12 -1.12 14.97
N ARG A 297 29.84 -0.48 14.04
CA ARG A 297 30.58 0.77 14.28
C ARG A 297 29.69 2.03 14.25
N GLU A 298 28.57 2.01 13.55
CA GLU A 298 27.62 3.13 13.55
C GLU A 298 26.77 3.19 14.82
N HIS A 299 26.62 2.07 15.52
CA HIS A 299 25.81 1.98 16.74
C HIS A 299 26.47 2.60 17.98
N GLU A 300 27.78 2.87 17.95
CA GLU A 300 28.51 3.58 19.01
C GLU A 300 28.32 5.11 18.95
N LEU A 301 27.63 5.63 17.92
CA LEU A 301 27.42 7.06 17.73
C LEU A 301 26.11 7.55 18.37
N LEU A 302 26.16 8.75 18.94
CA LEU A 302 25.00 9.43 19.53
C LEU A 302 23.97 9.80 18.45
N PRO A 303 22.67 9.95 18.80
CA PRO A 303 21.60 10.23 17.84
C PRO A 303 21.85 11.45 16.93
N GLU A 304 22.46 12.53 17.45
CA GLU A 304 22.75 13.71 16.63
C GLU A 304 23.84 13.45 15.56
N GLN A 305 24.74 12.50 15.81
CA GLN A 305 25.82 12.13 14.87
C GLN A 305 25.32 11.22 13.74
N ARG A 306 24.26 10.43 13.98
CA ARG A 306 23.59 9.63 12.95
C ARG A 306 22.90 10.52 11.91
N SER A 307 22.29 11.62 12.36
CA SER A 307 21.63 12.59 11.47
C SER A 307 22.61 13.34 10.57
N ALA A 308 23.80 13.71 11.08
CA ALA A 308 24.80 14.49 10.33
C ALA A 308 25.51 13.68 9.22
N ARG A 309 25.76 12.38 9.44
CA ARG A 309 26.40 11.53 8.42
C ARG A 309 25.48 11.13 7.28
N THR A 310 24.17 11.10 7.52
CA THR A 310 23.16 10.82 6.48
C THR A 310 23.17 11.92 5.40
N THR A 311 23.49 13.16 5.76
CA THR A 311 23.67 14.28 4.81
C THR A 311 25.01 14.26 4.07
N GLU A 312 26.06 13.66 4.63
CA GLU A 312 27.37 13.52 3.96
C GLU A 312 27.34 12.47 2.84
N GLY A 313 26.56 11.39 2.99
CA GLY A 313 26.37 10.37 1.96
C GLY A 313 25.63 10.87 0.70
N ILE A 314 25.00 12.04 0.78
CA ILE A 314 24.27 12.69 -0.32
C ILE A 314 25.11 13.82 -0.96
N GLY A 315 26.32 14.09 -0.44
CA GLY A 315 27.23 15.09 -1.01
C GLY A 315 26.77 16.54 -0.82
N ILE A 316 25.98 16.83 0.22
CA ILE A 316 25.56 18.19 0.55
C ILE A 316 26.09 18.54 1.94
N VAL A 317 27.21 19.26 1.98
CA VAL A 317 27.72 19.88 3.21
C VAL A 317 27.12 21.28 3.33
N PRO A 318 26.39 21.62 4.41
CA PRO A 318 25.85 22.97 4.61
C PRO A 318 26.97 23.99 4.76
N GLU A 319 26.75 25.20 4.23
CA GLU A 319 27.67 26.32 4.37
C GLU A 319 27.78 26.71 5.86
N GLY A 320 28.98 26.58 6.46
CA GLY A 320 29.24 26.82 7.88
C GLY A 320 29.63 25.60 8.72
N HIS A 321 29.84 24.43 8.11
CA HIS A 321 30.23 23.21 8.85
C HIS A 321 31.63 23.32 9.51
N PRO A 322 31.80 22.93 10.79
CA PRO A 322 33.06 23.12 11.54
C PRO A 322 34.29 22.39 10.98
N LEU A 323 34.09 21.39 10.11
CA LEU A 323 35.17 20.59 9.51
C LEU A 323 35.82 21.23 8.28
N ARG A 324 35.35 22.40 7.81
CA ARG A 324 35.99 23.12 6.70
C ARG A 324 37.27 23.87 7.11
N ALA A 325 37.53 24.00 8.42
CA ALA A 325 38.63 24.79 8.95
C ALA A 325 39.96 24.02 9.10
N THR A 326 40.02 22.73 8.73
CA THR A 326 41.19 21.86 8.96
C THR A 326 41.79 21.25 7.69
N MET A 327 41.51 21.80 6.51
CA MET A 327 42.07 21.33 5.22
C MET A 327 42.83 22.40 4.43
N GLU A 328 43.44 23.38 5.11
CA GLU A 328 44.48 24.24 4.54
C GLU A 328 45.67 24.32 5.51
N GLU A 329 46.45 23.25 5.63
CA GLU A 329 47.86 23.24 6.01
C GLU A 329 48.42 21.81 5.87
N GLU A 330 48.71 21.41 4.62
CA GLU A 330 49.94 20.74 4.14
C GLU A 330 49.84 20.38 2.65
#